data_AF-A0A349TCY5-F1
#
_entry.id   AF-A0A349TCY5-F1
#
_cell.length_a   1.000
_cell.length_b   1.000
_cell.length_c   1.000
_cell.angle_alpha   90.00
_cell.angle_beta   90.00
_cell.angle_gamma   90.00
#
_symmetry.space_group_name_H-M   'P 1'
#
loop_
_entity.id
_entity.type
_entity.pdbx_description
1 polymer ?
#
loop_
_entity_poly.entity_id
_entity_poly.type
_entity_poly.pdbx_seq_one_letter_code
_entity_poly.pdbx_strand_id
1 'polypeptide(L)'
;MNKFITAIAATALALGAGACGEMAGEEAASIAGTWKANVDSAEFENNVSRYVLADGEYTCESCIPPYSVTANGEWQTIDRPGADGQMIEVVDDFTVKSAARRGDKDLGNSTWTVSEDGQSMTVEWTNLDGDEPTSGSTTYARANAGPEGSHAVSGGWTVSEIGEMSDAALTFSYTLDGDQYGSSGNGDSFTATLGGDPVAIEGSESNVMVAVEQTGDNSYRETYSRDGEVISVVDLTIDGDTMSAESTDPRDGGVVRWTATRQ
;
A
#
# COMPACT_ATOMS: atom_id res chain seq x y z
N MET A 1 -3.95 -3.58 -5.86
CA MET A 1 -3.29 -3.21 -4.58
C MET A 1 -3.50 -1.72 -4.41
N ASN A 2 -4.41 -1.34 -3.52
CA ASN A 2 -4.73 0.07 -3.29
C ASN A 2 -3.61 0.79 -2.55
N LYS A 3 -3.35 2.05 -2.93
CA LYS A 3 -2.19 2.80 -2.45
C LYS A 3 -2.10 2.91 -0.94
N PHE A 4 -3.18 2.88 -0.17
CA PHE A 4 -3.08 2.90 1.29
C PHE A 4 -2.26 1.72 1.86
N ILE A 5 -2.17 0.59 1.14
CA ILE A 5 -1.41 -0.60 1.56
C ILE A 5 -0.02 -0.65 0.87
N THR A 6 0.33 0.33 0.03
CA THR A 6 1.59 0.32 -0.77
C THR A 6 2.38 1.64 -0.68
N ALA A 7 1.75 2.76 -0.36
CA ALA A 7 2.38 4.05 -0.05
C ALA A 7 3.00 4.10 1.35
N ILE A 8 3.28 2.92 1.93
CA ILE A 8 3.65 2.70 3.34
C ILE A 8 5.11 2.19 3.48
N ALA A 9 5.91 2.57 2.49
CA ALA A 9 7.35 2.71 2.59
C ALA A 9 7.74 4.00 1.81
N ALA A 10 7.79 5.18 2.48
CA ALA A 10 8.01 6.46 1.77
C ALA A 10 8.87 7.64 2.40
N THR A 11 9.96 7.49 3.19
CA THR A 11 10.94 8.62 3.43
C THR A 11 12.44 8.24 3.55
N ALA A 12 13.35 9.08 2.98
CA ALA A 12 14.83 8.97 2.98
C ALA A 12 15.54 10.08 3.78
N LEU A 13 16.90 10.09 3.86
CA LEU A 13 17.64 11.28 4.34
C LEU A 13 19.08 11.46 3.83
N ALA A 14 19.38 12.62 3.21
CA ALA A 14 20.38 13.59 3.70
C ALA A 14 20.56 14.81 2.77
N LEU A 15 20.38 16.04 3.29
CA LEU A 15 21.44 17.07 3.45
C LEU A 15 20.91 18.51 3.71
N GLY A 16 21.28 19.06 4.87
CA GLY A 16 22.04 20.33 4.96
C GLY A 16 21.50 21.68 4.42
N ALA A 17 20.80 22.41 5.30
CA ALA A 17 20.98 23.84 5.61
C ALA A 17 20.81 24.95 4.53
N GLY A 18 19.90 25.89 4.80
CA GLY A 18 19.87 27.22 4.17
C GLY A 18 18.71 28.11 4.64
N ALA A 19 18.93 28.98 5.63
CA ALA A 19 17.90 29.90 6.12
C ALA A 19 17.87 31.22 5.33
N CYS A 20 16.67 31.70 4.95
CA CYS A 20 16.33 33.13 4.85
C CYS A 20 14.86 33.38 4.43
N GLY A 21 14.17 34.28 5.14
CA GLY A 21 13.10 35.10 4.56
C GLY A 21 11.64 34.68 4.82
N GLU A 22 11.08 35.12 5.95
CA GLU A 22 9.63 35.17 6.14
C GLU A 22 8.98 36.15 5.15
N MET A 23 8.08 35.63 4.31
CA MET A 23 6.99 36.40 3.72
C MET A 23 5.70 35.60 3.88
N ALA A 24 4.86 36.02 4.83
CA ALA A 24 3.50 35.53 4.94
C ALA A 24 2.64 36.07 3.77
N GLY A 25 2.73 35.39 2.63
CA GLY A 25 1.57 35.28 1.73
C GLY A 25 0.58 34.27 2.31
N GLU A 26 -0.64 34.25 1.78
CA GLU A 26 -1.42 33.02 1.82
C GLU A 26 -0.57 31.94 1.15
N GLU A 27 -0.24 30.88 1.88
CA GLU A 27 0.49 29.75 1.34
C GLU A 27 -0.41 29.11 0.29
N ALA A 28 -0.09 29.35 -0.99
CA ALA A 28 -0.76 28.68 -2.09
C ALA A 28 -0.68 27.18 -1.81
N ALA A 29 -1.81 26.48 -1.87
CA ALA A 29 -1.96 25.11 -1.37
C ALA A 29 -1.23 24.09 -2.26
N SER A 30 0.10 24.18 -2.22
CA SER A 30 1.04 23.39 -2.98
C SER A 30 1.14 22.00 -2.40
N ILE A 31 1.19 21.01 -3.29
CA ILE A 31 1.49 19.63 -2.90
C ILE A 31 2.94 19.48 -2.40
N ALA A 32 3.85 20.35 -2.81
CA ALA A 32 5.25 20.27 -2.42
C ALA A 32 5.41 20.37 -0.90
N GLY A 33 6.18 19.44 -0.32
CA GLY A 33 6.35 19.31 1.12
C GLY A 33 6.41 17.85 1.57
N THR A 34 6.61 17.65 2.87
CA THR A 34 6.51 16.34 3.53
C THR A 34 5.14 16.23 4.19
N TRP A 35 4.56 15.04 4.11
CA TRP A 35 3.21 14.73 4.54
C TRP A 35 3.23 13.45 5.36
N LYS A 36 2.29 13.33 6.30
CA LYS A 36 2.07 12.11 7.07
C LYS A 36 0.62 11.66 6.95
N ALA A 37 0.40 10.43 6.47
CA ALA A 37 -0.92 9.83 6.38
C ALA A 37 -1.59 9.69 7.75
N ASN A 38 -2.89 9.98 7.80
CA ASN A 38 -3.73 9.78 8.97
C ASN A 38 -4.50 8.46 8.85
N VAL A 39 -4.06 7.42 9.56
CA VAL A 39 -4.70 6.09 9.54
C VAL A 39 -6.15 6.11 10.02
N ASP A 40 -6.51 7.00 10.95
CA ASP A 40 -7.87 7.13 11.49
C ASP A 40 -8.87 7.71 10.45
N SER A 41 -8.37 8.27 9.35
CA SER A 41 -9.18 8.82 8.26
C SER A 41 -9.48 7.83 7.14
N ALA A 42 -8.95 6.60 7.22
CA ALA A 42 -8.99 5.65 6.12
C ALA A 42 -10.38 5.00 5.95
N GLU A 43 -11.03 5.26 4.82
CA GLU A 43 -12.31 4.66 4.43
C GLU A 43 -12.12 3.68 3.27
N PHE A 44 -12.78 2.52 3.33
CA PHE A 44 -12.64 1.44 2.35
C PHE A 44 -13.98 1.06 1.72
N GLU A 45 -14.07 1.09 0.39
CA GLU A 45 -15.25 0.67 -0.38
C GLU A 45 -14.89 -0.45 -1.36
N ASN A 46 -15.79 -1.41 -1.56
CA ASN A 46 -15.64 -2.59 -2.44
C ASN A 46 -14.39 -3.47 -2.21
N ASN A 47 -13.55 -3.15 -1.22
CA ASN A 47 -12.33 -3.87 -0.88
C ASN A 47 -12.63 -5.11 -0.02
N VAL A 48 -13.00 -6.21 -0.67
CA VAL A 48 -13.24 -7.52 -0.02
C VAL A 48 -12.15 -8.51 -0.43
N SER A 49 -11.14 -8.68 0.42
CA SER A 49 -10.16 -9.75 0.29
C SER A 49 -10.83 -11.11 0.46
N ARG A 50 -10.47 -12.10 -0.36
CA ARG A 50 -11.02 -13.45 -0.32
C ARG A 50 -9.90 -14.47 -0.26
N TYR A 51 -9.91 -15.27 0.80
CA TYR A 51 -8.94 -16.32 1.05
C TYR A 51 -9.66 -17.65 1.27
N VAL A 52 -9.07 -18.73 0.79
CA VAL A 52 -9.50 -20.10 1.10
C VAL A 52 -8.26 -20.86 1.54
N LEU A 53 -8.29 -21.42 2.75
CA LEU A 53 -7.25 -22.30 3.25
C LEU A 53 -7.92 -23.63 3.65
N ALA A 54 -7.74 -24.64 2.80
CA ALA A 54 -8.37 -25.96 2.95
C ALA A 54 -7.41 -27.04 2.43
N ASP A 55 -7.49 -28.25 2.98
CA ASP A 55 -6.69 -29.41 2.54
C ASP A 55 -5.16 -29.19 2.45
N GLY A 56 -4.64 -28.21 3.20
CA GLY A 56 -3.22 -27.82 3.20
C GLY A 56 -2.81 -26.82 2.12
N GLU A 57 -3.75 -26.30 1.32
CA GLU A 57 -3.52 -25.29 0.28
C GLU A 57 -4.17 -23.96 0.67
N TYR A 58 -3.40 -22.87 0.61
CA TYR A 58 -3.88 -21.49 0.66
C TYR A 58 -4.12 -20.99 -0.76
N THR A 59 -5.29 -20.40 -1.00
CA THR A 59 -5.68 -19.73 -2.24
C THR A 59 -6.11 -18.29 -1.94
N CYS A 60 -5.53 -17.33 -2.66
CA CYS A 60 -6.03 -15.95 -2.69
C CYS A 60 -6.93 -15.76 -3.92
N GLU A 61 -8.24 -15.81 -3.70
CA GLU A 61 -9.24 -15.67 -4.77
C GLU A 61 -9.40 -14.22 -5.24
N SER A 62 -9.17 -13.24 -4.36
CA SER A 62 -9.24 -11.81 -4.68
C SER A 62 -7.93 -11.24 -5.25
N CYS A 63 -6.86 -12.03 -5.32
CA CYS A 63 -5.62 -11.60 -5.96
C CYS A 63 -5.82 -11.54 -7.48
N ILE A 64 -5.08 -10.65 -8.16
CA ILE A 64 -5.19 -10.46 -9.61
C ILE A 64 -3.83 -10.74 -10.28
N PRO A 65 -3.67 -11.83 -11.05
CA PRO A 65 -4.57 -13.00 -11.12
C PRO A 65 -4.64 -13.76 -9.78
N PRO A 66 -5.63 -14.64 -9.55
CA PRO A 66 -5.66 -15.52 -8.37
C PRO A 66 -4.47 -16.48 -8.34
N TYR A 67 -4.12 -17.01 -7.16
CA TYR A 67 -3.08 -18.04 -7.02
C TYR A 67 -3.28 -18.90 -5.77
N SER A 68 -2.57 -20.03 -5.76
CA SER A 68 -2.54 -21.00 -4.68
C SER A 68 -1.11 -21.43 -4.34
N VAL A 69 -0.84 -21.72 -3.07
CA VAL A 69 0.41 -22.24 -2.52
C VAL A 69 0.12 -23.18 -1.35
N THR A 70 0.97 -24.17 -1.05
CA THR A 70 0.83 -25.01 0.14
C THR A 70 1.09 -24.20 1.41
N ALA A 71 0.33 -24.48 2.47
CA ALA A 71 0.39 -23.78 3.75
C ALA A 71 1.23 -24.54 4.80
N ASN A 72 2.36 -25.10 4.36
CA ASN A 72 3.20 -26.04 5.13
C ASN A 72 4.49 -25.42 5.69
N GLY A 73 4.66 -24.10 5.61
CA GLY A 73 5.86 -23.39 6.05
C GLY A 73 7.06 -23.46 5.10
N GLU A 74 6.91 -24.08 3.93
CA GLU A 74 7.97 -24.17 2.92
C GLU A 74 7.91 -23.03 1.90
N TRP A 75 9.08 -22.52 1.50
CA TRP A 75 9.21 -21.54 0.43
C TRP A 75 8.84 -22.13 -0.93
N GLN A 76 7.93 -21.46 -1.62
CA GLN A 76 7.46 -21.83 -2.95
C GLN A 76 7.68 -20.69 -3.94
N THR A 77 8.02 -21.03 -5.17
CA THR A 77 8.13 -20.06 -6.27
C THR A 77 6.74 -19.59 -6.68
N ILE A 78 6.58 -18.26 -6.78
CA ILE A 78 5.38 -17.58 -7.27
C ILE A 78 5.76 -16.64 -8.40
N ASP A 79 4.82 -16.37 -9.30
CA ASP A 79 4.96 -15.34 -10.33
C ASP A 79 4.20 -14.09 -9.86
N ARG A 80 4.90 -13.14 -9.24
CA ARG A 80 4.31 -11.89 -8.74
C ARG A 80 5.17 -10.66 -9.03
N PRO A 81 4.54 -9.49 -9.26
CA PRO A 81 5.21 -8.21 -9.12
C PRO A 81 5.80 -8.09 -7.71
N GLY A 82 7.02 -7.54 -7.58
CA GLY A 82 7.72 -7.41 -6.29
C GLY A 82 8.37 -8.70 -5.76
N ALA A 83 7.72 -9.87 -5.86
CA ALA A 83 8.17 -11.11 -5.22
C ALA A 83 8.20 -12.35 -6.14
N ASP A 84 9.20 -13.23 -5.96
CA ASP A 84 9.30 -14.51 -6.66
C ASP A 84 9.17 -15.73 -5.72
N GLY A 85 9.08 -15.50 -4.41
CA GLY A 85 8.89 -16.54 -3.41
C GLY A 85 7.88 -16.16 -2.34
N GLN A 86 7.04 -17.13 -1.96
CA GLN A 86 6.07 -17.03 -0.87
C GLN A 86 6.24 -18.21 0.08
N MET A 87 6.07 -17.96 1.36
CA MET A 87 5.84 -18.96 2.40
C MET A 87 4.48 -18.69 3.04
N ILE A 88 3.70 -19.75 3.30
CA ILE A 88 2.50 -19.73 4.15
C ILE A 88 2.64 -20.88 5.16
N GLU A 89 2.39 -20.64 6.44
CA GLU A 89 2.46 -21.63 7.53
C GLU A 89 1.16 -21.59 8.35
N VAL A 90 0.49 -22.74 8.50
CA VAL A 90 -0.56 -22.90 9.52
C VAL A 90 0.10 -23.15 10.88
N VAL A 91 -0.18 -22.28 11.85
CA VAL A 91 0.38 -22.36 13.21
C VAL A 91 -0.58 -23.11 14.14
N ASP A 92 -1.85 -22.74 14.10
CA ASP A 92 -2.98 -23.34 14.81
C ASP A 92 -4.29 -22.98 14.09
N ASP A 93 -5.45 -23.49 14.54
CA ASP A 93 -6.77 -23.34 13.89
C ASP A 93 -7.20 -21.88 13.60
N PHE A 94 -6.58 -20.89 14.25
CA PHE A 94 -6.89 -19.46 14.13
C PHE A 94 -5.74 -18.64 13.54
N THR A 95 -4.54 -19.21 13.43
CA THR A 95 -3.30 -18.44 13.20
C THR A 95 -2.53 -18.94 11.98
N VAL A 96 -2.26 -18.04 11.05
CA VAL A 96 -1.41 -18.26 9.87
C VAL A 96 -0.25 -17.29 9.87
N LYS A 97 0.92 -17.71 9.39
CA LYS A 97 2.03 -16.82 9.05
C LYS A 97 2.27 -16.80 7.56
N SER A 98 2.79 -15.68 7.07
CA SER A 98 3.26 -15.55 5.70
C SER A 98 4.57 -14.77 5.63
N ALA A 99 5.39 -15.06 4.62
CA ALA A 99 6.59 -14.29 4.29
C ALA A 99 6.81 -14.25 2.77
N ALA A 100 7.39 -13.16 2.28
CA ALA A 100 7.66 -12.95 0.86
C ALA A 100 9.15 -12.68 0.61
N ARG A 101 9.65 -13.05 -0.58
CA ARG A 101 11.04 -12.81 -0.99
C ARG A 101 11.18 -12.52 -2.48
N ARG A 102 12.32 -11.94 -2.86
CA ARG A 102 12.82 -11.87 -4.24
C ARG A 102 14.23 -12.45 -4.30
N GLY A 103 14.39 -13.62 -4.91
CA GLY A 103 15.61 -14.42 -4.86
C GLY A 103 15.98 -14.74 -3.41
N ASP A 104 17.15 -14.27 -2.98
CA ASP A 104 17.64 -14.38 -1.59
C ASP A 104 17.28 -13.17 -0.71
N LYS A 105 16.67 -12.10 -1.25
CA LYS A 105 16.24 -10.92 -0.48
C LYS A 105 14.91 -11.21 0.23
N ASP A 106 14.95 -11.23 1.55
CA ASP A 106 13.76 -11.20 2.41
C ASP A 106 13.03 -9.86 2.23
N LEU A 107 11.73 -9.89 1.95
CA LEU A 107 10.88 -8.71 1.81
C LEU A 107 10.02 -8.48 3.06
N GLY A 108 10.06 -9.41 4.02
CA GLY A 108 9.31 -9.33 5.27
C GLY A 108 8.23 -10.39 5.42
N ASN A 109 7.43 -10.23 6.46
CA ASN A 109 6.53 -11.26 6.98
C ASN A 109 5.30 -10.67 7.68
N SER A 110 4.31 -11.52 7.94
CA SER A 110 3.12 -11.16 8.72
C SER A 110 2.54 -12.36 9.48
N THR A 111 1.88 -12.07 10.59
CA THR A 111 1.09 -13.03 11.39
C THR A 111 -0.38 -12.62 11.33
N TRP A 112 -1.24 -13.58 11.01
CA TRP A 112 -2.66 -13.41 10.73
C TRP A 112 -3.43 -14.20 11.78
N THR A 113 -4.13 -13.50 12.67
CA THR A 113 -4.81 -14.08 13.83
C THR A 113 -6.31 -13.81 13.72
N VAL A 114 -7.11 -14.87 13.63
CA VAL A 114 -8.57 -14.81 13.63
C VAL A 114 -9.09 -14.91 15.06
N SER A 115 -10.10 -14.11 15.39
CA SER A 115 -10.79 -14.15 16.69
C SER A 115 -11.52 -15.49 16.92
N GLU A 116 -11.72 -15.87 18.20
CA GLU A 116 -12.41 -17.12 18.57
C GLU A 116 -13.86 -17.20 18.06
N ASP A 117 -14.56 -16.05 17.93
CA ASP A 117 -15.89 -15.96 17.34
C ASP A 117 -15.87 -15.95 15.80
N GLY A 118 -14.66 -15.90 15.21
CA GLY A 118 -14.39 -15.85 13.79
C GLY A 118 -14.65 -14.49 13.14
N GLN A 119 -15.16 -13.49 13.84
CA GLN A 119 -15.75 -12.29 13.22
C GLN A 119 -14.75 -11.20 12.86
N SER A 120 -13.58 -11.18 13.48
CA SER A 120 -12.45 -10.34 13.11
C SER A 120 -11.17 -11.12 12.83
N MET A 121 -10.27 -10.52 12.05
CA MET A 121 -8.91 -10.99 11.82
C MET A 121 -7.95 -9.82 11.96
N THR A 122 -6.90 -9.96 12.75
CA THR A 122 -5.81 -8.98 12.83
C THR A 122 -4.60 -9.51 12.09
N VAL A 123 -4.01 -8.68 11.23
CA VAL A 123 -2.77 -8.96 10.51
C VAL A 123 -1.70 -8.00 11.01
N GLU A 124 -0.72 -8.52 11.74
CA GLU A 124 0.50 -7.80 12.12
C GLU A 124 1.57 -8.07 11.06
N TRP A 125 2.27 -7.04 10.59
CA TRP A 125 3.19 -7.17 9.47
C TRP A 125 4.48 -6.37 9.67
N THR A 126 5.54 -6.81 8.99
CA THR A 126 6.83 -6.13 8.84
C THR A 126 7.25 -6.21 7.38
N ASN A 127 7.52 -5.07 6.77
CA ASN A 127 8.11 -4.93 5.46
C ASN A 127 9.61 -4.63 5.61
N LEU A 128 10.45 -5.36 4.86
CA LEU A 128 11.90 -5.18 4.83
C LEU A 128 12.38 -4.55 3.50
N ASP A 129 11.45 -4.25 2.60
CA ASP A 129 11.72 -3.51 1.36
C ASP A 129 11.66 -1.99 1.62
N GLY A 130 12.69 -1.27 1.14
CA GLY A 130 12.93 0.15 1.44
C GLY A 130 14.38 0.44 1.87
N ASP A 131 14.64 1.69 2.23
CA ASP A 131 15.82 2.19 2.95
C ASP A 131 15.83 1.77 4.44
N GLU A 132 14.66 1.72 5.10
CA GLU A 132 14.46 1.22 6.46
C GLU A 132 13.20 0.34 6.61
N PRO A 133 13.23 -0.68 7.51
CA PRO A 133 12.08 -1.54 7.78
C PRO A 133 10.85 -0.77 8.26
N THR A 134 9.68 -1.09 7.69
CA THR A 134 8.39 -0.59 8.19
C THR A 134 7.56 -1.71 8.80
N SER A 135 6.65 -1.36 9.71
CA SER A 135 5.77 -2.32 10.36
C SER A 135 4.43 -1.68 10.71
N GLY A 136 3.45 -2.53 10.99
CA GLY A 136 2.17 -2.10 11.54
C GLY A 136 1.16 -3.22 11.67
N SER A 137 -0.10 -2.85 11.83
CA SER A 137 -1.20 -3.80 11.93
C SER A 137 -2.46 -3.36 11.18
N THR A 138 -3.31 -4.31 10.82
CA THR A 138 -4.60 -4.05 10.18
C THR A 138 -5.63 -5.05 10.69
N THR A 139 -6.77 -4.56 11.16
CA THR A 139 -7.90 -5.38 11.58
C THR A 139 -8.95 -5.40 10.48
N TYR A 140 -9.47 -6.60 10.22
CA TYR A 140 -10.50 -6.89 9.24
C TYR A 140 -11.76 -7.39 9.93
N ALA A 141 -12.91 -6.96 9.45
CA ALA A 141 -14.21 -7.57 9.77
C ALA A 141 -14.56 -8.64 8.72
N ARG A 142 -15.19 -9.74 9.16
CA ARG A 142 -15.65 -10.79 8.27
C ARG A 142 -16.84 -10.32 7.44
N ALA A 143 -16.64 -10.27 6.12
CA ALA A 143 -17.69 -10.02 5.14
C ALA A 143 -18.43 -11.31 4.72
N ASN A 144 -17.72 -12.44 4.63
CA ASN A 144 -18.31 -13.75 4.28
C ASN A 144 -17.58 -14.89 5.01
N ALA A 145 -18.30 -15.96 5.33
CA ALA A 145 -17.68 -17.20 5.84
C ALA A 145 -16.88 -17.92 4.74
N GLY A 146 -15.85 -18.67 5.15
CA GLY A 146 -15.16 -19.61 4.27
C GLY A 146 -15.98 -20.88 3.99
N PRO A 147 -15.52 -21.78 3.10
CA PRO A 147 -16.11 -23.10 2.91
C PRO A 147 -16.18 -23.91 4.21
N GLU A 148 -17.18 -24.79 4.34
CA GLU A 148 -17.29 -25.68 5.51
C GLU A 148 -16.06 -26.59 5.62
N GLY A 149 -15.48 -26.69 6.81
CA GLY A 149 -14.25 -27.45 7.07
C GLY A 149 -12.94 -26.75 6.67
N SER A 150 -13.00 -25.54 6.11
CA SER A 150 -11.80 -24.71 5.88
C SER A 150 -11.29 -24.05 7.17
N HIS A 151 -10.02 -23.65 7.15
CA HIS A 151 -9.35 -22.95 8.26
C HIS A 151 -10.00 -21.59 8.56
N ALA A 152 -9.93 -21.08 9.80
CA ALA A 152 -10.66 -19.87 10.23
C ALA A 152 -10.34 -18.60 9.41
N VAL A 153 -9.12 -18.51 8.85
CA VAL A 153 -8.67 -17.42 7.94
C VAL A 153 -9.47 -17.37 6.64
N SER A 154 -10.16 -18.45 6.27
CA SER A 154 -10.91 -18.56 5.03
C SER A 154 -12.19 -17.72 5.07
N GLY A 155 -12.54 -17.10 3.96
CA GLY A 155 -13.73 -16.27 3.80
C GLY A 155 -13.44 -14.94 3.14
N GLY A 156 -14.43 -14.05 3.18
CA GLY A 156 -14.32 -12.68 2.73
C GLY A 156 -14.03 -11.74 3.91
N TRP A 157 -13.11 -10.81 3.73
CA TRP A 157 -12.62 -9.88 4.74
C TRP A 157 -12.58 -8.45 4.21
N THR A 158 -13.02 -7.49 5.01
CA THR A 158 -12.97 -6.06 4.70
C THR A 158 -12.22 -5.34 5.82
N VAL A 159 -11.32 -4.42 5.48
CA VAL A 159 -10.59 -3.62 6.48
C VAL A 159 -11.59 -2.86 7.34
N SER A 160 -11.50 -3.02 8.66
CA SER A 160 -12.36 -2.34 9.63
C SER A 160 -11.60 -1.28 10.43
N GLU A 161 -10.29 -1.47 10.60
CA GLU A 161 -9.41 -0.57 11.35
C GLU A 161 -7.96 -0.76 10.89
N ILE A 162 -7.19 0.31 10.91
CA ILE A 162 -5.76 0.29 10.68
C ILE A 162 -5.12 0.64 12.01
N GLY A 163 -4.29 -0.26 12.54
CA GLY A 163 -3.65 -0.06 13.83
C GLY A 163 -2.40 0.80 13.72
N GLU A 164 -1.59 0.79 14.78
CA GLU A 164 -0.31 1.50 14.78
C GLU A 164 0.58 1.05 13.61
N MET A 165 1.29 2.02 13.01
CA MET A 165 2.24 1.85 11.91
C MET A 165 3.50 2.68 12.22
N SER A 166 4.67 2.27 11.73
CA SER A 166 5.91 3.03 11.94
C SER A 166 5.91 4.36 11.16
N ASP A 167 6.67 5.36 11.63
CA ASP A 167 6.66 6.70 11.05
C ASP A 167 7.12 6.73 9.58
N ALA A 168 8.15 5.96 9.23
CA ALA A 168 8.62 5.77 7.85
C ALA A 168 7.59 5.05 6.93
N ALA A 169 6.57 4.46 7.54
CA ALA A 169 5.43 3.84 6.88
C ALA A 169 4.28 4.83 6.65
N LEU A 170 4.26 5.99 7.31
CA LEU A 170 3.20 6.99 7.13
C LEU A 170 3.67 8.26 6.44
N THR A 171 4.98 8.47 6.35
CA THR A 171 5.58 9.71 5.85
C THR A 171 5.94 9.58 4.36
N PHE A 172 5.62 10.59 3.56
CA PHE A 172 5.99 10.72 2.15
C PHE A 172 6.21 12.18 1.76
N SER A 173 6.97 12.43 0.69
CA SER A 173 7.26 13.77 0.21
C SER A 173 6.87 13.97 -1.25
N TYR A 174 6.47 15.19 -1.59
CA TYR A 174 6.32 15.65 -2.97
C TYR A 174 7.18 16.88 -3.24
N THR A 175 7.58 17.06 -4.50
CA THR A 175 8.20 18.28 -5.01
C THR A 175 7.43 18.77 -6.24
N LEU A 176 7.44 20.08 -6.45
CA LEU A 176 6.83 20.71 -7.63
C LEU A 176 7.69 21.90 -8.07
N ASP A 177 8.32 21.80 -9.23
CA ASP A 177 9.08 22.88 -9.87
C ASP A 177 8.63 23.05 -11.32
N GLY A 178 7.83 24.09 -11.57
CA GLY A 178 7.19 24.30 -12.87
C GLY A 178 6.23 23.16 -13.22
N ASP A 179 6.59 22.36 -14.22
CA ASP A 179 5.86 21.17 -14.66
C ASP A 179 6.45 19.85 -14.13
N GLN A 180 7.55 19.90 -13.36
CA GLN A 180 8.17 18.72 -12.77
C GLN A 180 7.53 18.39 -11.43
N TYR A 181 6.86 17.25 -11.37
CA TYR A 181 6.24 16.67 -10.17
C TYR A 181 7.11 15.52 -9.68
N GLY A 182 7.67 15.64 -8.48
CA GLY A 182 8.41 14.57 -7.81
C GLY A 182 7.62 13.96 -6.67
N SER A 183 7.78 12.66 -6.44
CA SER A 183 7.26 11.94 -5.28
C SER A 183 8.31 10.96 -4.77
N SER A 184 8.40 10.76 -3.46
CA SER A 184 9.42 9.87 -2.86
C SER A 184 9.05 9.32 -1.48
N GLY A 185 9.65 8.17 -1.12
CA GLY A 185 10.77 8.33 -0.20
C GLY A 185 11.55 7.15 0.41
N ASN A 186 11.02 5.96 0.77
CA ASN A 186 11.76 4.91 1.52
C ASN A 186 11.94 3.72 0.58
N GLY A 187 13.05 3.73 -0.14
CA GLY A 187 13.26 2.94 -1.35
C GLY A 187 12.70 3.61 -2.61
N ASP A 188 11.40 3.92 -2.64
CA ASP A 188 10.70 4.29 -3.89
C ASP A 188 10.70 5.80 -4.19
N SER A 189 10.97 6.19 -5.44
CA SER A 189 10.82 7.58 -5.93
C SER A 189 10.50 7.69 -7.42
N PHE A 190 9.93 8.81 -7.84
CA PHE A 190 9.85 9.18 -9.26
C PHE A 190 9.84 10.69 -9.47
N THR A 191 10.17 11.13 -10.70
CA THR A 191 9.92 12.49 -11.19
C THR A 191 9.22 12.39 -12.54
N ALA A 192 8.02 12.97 -12.61
CA ALA A 192 7.17 12.99 -13.80
C ALA A 192 6.99 14.44 -14.28
N THR A 193 6.75 14.63 -15.58
CA THR A 193 6.26 15.91 -16.11
C THR A 193 4.73 15.89 -16.10
N LEU A 194 4.09 16.97 -15.62
CA LEU A 194 2.63 17.10 -15.59
C LEU A 194 2.05 17.03 -17.01
N GLY A 195 1.18 16.06 -17.26
CA GLY A 195 0.62 15.75 -18.58
C GLY A 195 1.60 15.06 -19.54
N GLY A 196 2.74 14.57 -19.04
CA GLY A 196 3.76 13.85 -19.80
C GLY A 196 3.51 12.34 -19.91
N ASP A 197 4.44 11.65 -20.59
CA ASP A 197 4.45 10.20 -20.70
C ASP A 197 4.69 9.51 -19.33
N PRO A 198 4.20 8.26 -19.11
CA PRO A 198 4.46 7.53 -17.88
C PRO A 198 5.95 7.27 -17.64
N VAL A 199 6.41 7.51 -16.40
CA VAL A 199 7.79 7.26 -15.93
C VAL A 199 7.85 6.03 -15.02
N ALA A 200 9.02 5.41 -14.91
CA ALA A 200 9.23 4.31 -13.98
C ALA A 200 9.37 4.83 -12.54
N ILE A 201 9.01 3.99 -11.57
CA ILE A 201 9.30 4.23 -10.15
C ILE A 201 10.69 3.64 -9.85
N GLU A 202 11.64 4.51 -9.50
CA GLU A 202 12.97 4.13 -9.00
C GLU A 202 12.81 3.45 -7.63
N GLY A 203 13.67 2.48 -7.30
CA GLY A 203 13.52 1.61 -6.13
C GLY A 203 12.55 0.43 -6.34
N SER A 204 11.49 0.64 -7.15
CA SER A 204 10.40 -0.32 -7.27
C SER A 204 10.69 -1.48 -8.22
N GLU A 205 10.78 -2.68 -7.65
CA GLU A 205 11.01 -3.96 -8.33
C GLU A 205 9.73 -4.55 -8.99
N SER A 206 8.65 -3.76 -9.05
CA SER A 206 7.31 -4.19 -9.49
C SER A 206 6.95 -3.84 -10.94
N ASN A 207 7.87 -3.23 -11.72
CA ASN A 207 7.65 -2.76 -13.10
C ASN A 207 6.42 -1.83 -13.25
N VAL A 208 6.14 -1.01 -12.23
CA VAL A 208 5.04 -0.06 -12.24
C VAL A 208 5.51 1.27 -12.82
N MET A 209 4.69 1.82 -13.72
CA MET A 209 4.85 3.12 -14.35
C MET A 209 3.80 4.09 -13.81
N VAL A 210 4.13 5.37 -13.69
CA VAL A 210 3.24 6.44 -13.24
C VAL A 210 3.21 7.59 -14.23
N ALA A 211 2.02 8.06 -14.59
CA ALA A 211 1.79 9.35 -15.23
C ALA A 211 1.06 10.28 -14.25
N VAL A 212 1.34 11.58 -14.30
CA VAL A 212 0.72 12.59 -13.42
C VAL A 212 0.11 13.71 -14.26
N GLU A 213 -1.11 14.12 -13.94
CA GLU A 213 -1.78 15.29 -14.51
C GLU A 213 -2.25 16.24 -13.39
N GLN A 214 -2.28 17.54 -13.66
CA GLN A 214 -2.92 18.52 -12.79
C GLN A 214 -4.40 18.66 -13.19
N THR A 215 -5.31 18.33 -12.28
CA THR A 215 -6.76 18.29 -12.51
C THR A 215 -7.48 19.55 -12.03
N GLY A 216 -6.81 20.39 -11.23
CA GLY A 216 -7.26 21.69 -10.76
C GLY A 216 -6.13 22.45 -10.08
N ASP A 217 -6.38 23.69 -9.62
CA ASP A 217 -5.34 24.58 -9.07
C ASP A 217 -4.45 23.88 -8.02
N ASN A 218 -5.08 23.13 -7.10
CA ASN A 218 -4.41 22.36 -6.03
C ASN A 218 -4.81 20.87 -6.06
N SER A 219 -5.12 20.34 -7.25
CA SER A 219 -5.57 18.96 -7.44
C SER A 219 -4.76 18.24 -8.52
N TYR A 220 -4.38 17.01 -8.23
CA TYR A 220 -3.49 16.19 -9.06
C TYR A 220 -4.08 14.80 -9.21
N ARG A 221 -3.85 14.16 -10.35
CA ARG A 221 -4.14 12.73 -10.55
C ARG A 221 -2.87 12.00 -10.93
N GLU A 222 -2.58 10.93 -10.22
CA GLU A 222 -1.53 9.98 -10.52
C GLU A 222 -2.18 8.69 -11.07
N THR A 223 -1.75 8.25 -12.26
CA THR A 223 -2.24 7.02 -12.91
C THR A 223 -1.13 5.99 -12.94
N TYR A 224 -1.32 4.89 -12.22
CA TYR A 224 -0.38 3.78 -12.11
C TYR A 224 -0.75 2.67 -13.09
N SER A 225 0.24 2.21 -13.84
CA SER A 225 0.08 1.15 -14.82
C SER A 225 1.21 0.13 -14.73
N ARG A 226 0.94 -1.09 -15.18
CA ARG A 226 1.94 -2.15 -15.33
C ARG A 226 1.59 -2.96 -16.57
N ASP A 227 2.59 -3.25 -17.41
CA ASP A 227 2.41 -3.95 -18.69
C ASP A 227 1.34 -3.31 -19.63
N GLY A 228 1.09 -2.00 -19.45
CA GLY A 228 0.08 -1.23 -20.19
C GLY A 228 -1.34 -1.27 -19.60
N GLU A 229 -1.59 -2.07 -18.57
CA GLU A 229 -2.86 -2.10 -17.83
C GLU A 229 -2.83 -1.06 -16.68
N VAL A 230 -3.91 -0.28 -16.51
CA VAL A 230 -4.04 0.64 -15.36
C VAL A 230 -4.37 -0.18 -14.11
N ILE A 231 -3.53 -0.07 -13.08
CA ILE A 231 -3.62 -0.88 -11.86
C ILE A 231 -4.02 -0.08 -10.61
N SER A 232 -3.99 1.25 -10.69
CA SER A 232 -4.53 2.19 -9.69
C SER A 232 -4.60 3.60 -10.29
N VAL A 233 -5.60 4.38 -9.87
CA VAL A 233 -5.69 5.83 -10.10
C VAL A 233 -5.80 6.50 -8.73
N VAL A 234 -5.02 7.54 -8.49
CA VAL A 234 -5.05 8.31 -7.24
C VAL A 234 -5.35 9.77 -7.55
N ASP A 235 -6.48 10.26 -7.06
CA ASP A 235 -6.83 11.69 -7.08
C ASP A 235 -6.43 12.31 -5.74
N LEU A 236 -5.66 13.39 -5.80
CA LEU A 236 -5.15 14.17 -4.66
C LEU A 236 -5.72 15.59 -4.72
N THR A 237 -6.08 16.15 -3.57
CA THR A 237 -6.48 17.56 -3.44
C THR A 237 -5.93 18.15 -2.14
N ILE A 238 -5.36 19.35 -2.22
CA ILE A 238 -4.67 20.00 -1.11
C ILE A 238 -5.44 21.25 -0.67
N ASP A 239 -5.72 21.33 0.63
CA ASP A 239 -6.33 22.46 1.32
C ASP A 239 -5.44 22.86 2.52
N GLY A 240 -4.55 23.82 2.28
CA GLY A 240 -3.51 24.25 3.22
C GLY A 240 -2.58 23.09 3.63
N ASP A 241 -2.65 22.71 4.90
CA ASP A 241 -1.87 21.62 5.51
C ASP A 241 -2.59 20.27 5.49
N THR A 242 -3.75 20.16 4.85
CA THR A 242 -4.49 18.90 4.67
C THR A 242 -4.46 18.46 3.21
N MET A 243 -3.95 17.25 2.98
CA MET A 243 -4.16 16.52 1.73
C MET A 243 -5.35 15.59 1.90
N SER A 244 -6.25 15.55 0.92
CA SER A 244 -7.27 14.51 0.77
C SER A 244 -6.93 13.66 -0.46
N ALA A 245 -7.08 12.35 -0.35
CA ALA A 245 -6.71 11.39 -1.38
C ALA A 245 -7.80 10.33 -1.58
N GLU A 246 -8.07 9.99 -2.84
CA GLU A 246 -8.91 8.85 -3.26
C GLU A 246 -8.11 7.94 -4.19
N SER A 247 -7.87 6.70 -3.77
CA SER A 247 -7.23 5.63 -4.57
C SER A 247 -8.31 4.69 -5.09
N THR A 248 -8.41 4.52 -6.41
CA THR A 248 -9.28 3.53 -7.06
C THR A 248 -8.44 2.46 -7.77
N ASP A 249 -8.74 1.18 -7.58
CA ASP A 249 -8.21 0.07 -8.38
C ASP A 249 -9.26 -0.32 -9.45
N PRO A 250 -9.07 0.02 -10.74
CA PRO A 250 -10.12 -0.13 -11.75
C PRO A 250 -10.38 -1.59 -12.15
N ARG A 251 -9.60 -2.55 -11.64
CA ARG A 251 -9.69 -3.98 -11.97
C ARG A 251 -10.72 -4.72 -11.12
N ASP A 252 -10.94 -4.26 -9.89
CA ASP A 252 -11.94 -4.79 -8.95
C ASP A 252 -12.97 -3.73 -8.48
N GLY A 253 -12.70 -2.44 -8.71
CA GLY A 253 -13.56 -1.33 -8.28
C GLY A 253 -13.39 -0.96 -6.81
N GLY A 254 -12.34 -1.45 -6.15
CA GLY A 254 -11.97 -1.09 -4.79
C GLY A 254 -11.54 0.37 -4.69
N VAL A 255 -12.10 1.12 -3.73
CA VAL A 255 -11.77 2.51 -3.45
C VAL A 255 -11.25 2.63 -2.03
N VAL A 256 -10.23 3.47 -1.82
CA VAL A 256 -9.74 3.87 -0.50
C VAL A 256 -9.61 5.38 -0.42
N ARG A 257 -10.22 6.00 0.58
CA ARG A 257 -10.08 7.44 0.87
C ARG A 257 -9.31 7.63 2.15
N TRP A 258 -8.54 8.71 2.24
CA TRP A 258 -7.74 9.06 3.41
C TRP A 258 -7.29 10.52 3.34
N THR A 259 -6.77 11.04 4.45
CA THR A 259 -6.14 12.35 4.54
C THR A 259 -4.70 12.26 5.05
N ALA A 260 -3.91 13.28 4.73
CA ALA A 260 -2.56 13.47 5.23
C ALA A 260 -2.38 14.88 5.77
N THR A 261 -1.49 15.05 6.76
CA THR A 261 -1.15 16.35 7.33
C THR A 261 0.28 16.72 6.95
N ARG A 262 0.51 17.97 6.53
CA ARG A 262 1.85 18.52 6.29
C ARG A 262 2.70 18.43 7.56
N GLN A 263 4.01 18.19 7.43
CA GLN A 263 4.99 18.05 8.53
C GLN A 263 5.94 19.25 8.61
#